data_AF-A0A8J3UZW7-F1
#
_entry.id   AF-A0A8J3UZW7-F1
#
_cell.length_a   1.000
_cell.length_b   1.000
_cell.length_c   1.000
_cell.angle_alpha   90.00
_cell.angle_beta   90.00
_cell.angle_gamma   90.00
#
_symmetry.space_group_name_H-M   'P 1'
#
loop_
_entity.id
_entity.type
_entity.pdbx_description
1 polymer ?
#
loop_
_entity_poly.entity_id
_entity_poly.type
_entity_poly.pdbx_seq_one_letter_code
_entity_poly.pdbx_strand_id
1 'polypeptide(L)' 'MGSPRRTYRRGDAIPVRHPLVGDLILWQESFSVDSAPGQRLVTTQAAPGSPSEEALAKLGAMMGRA' A
#
# COMPACT_ATOMS: atom_id res chain seq x y z
N MET A 1 -17.09 0.85 -14.28
CA MET A 1 -15.85 0.39 -13.61
C MET A 1 -16.28 -0.57 -12.51
N GLY A 2 -16.10 -1.89 -12.66
CA GLY A 2 -16.49 -2.84 -11.62
C GLY A 2 -15.63 -2.64 -10.38
N SER A 3 -16.24 -2.46 -9.20
CA SER A 3 -15.50 -2.29 -7.95
C SER A 3 -14.59 -3.49 -7.69
N PRO A 4 -13.34 -3.29 -7.25
CA PRO A 4 -12.48 -4.40 -6.87
C PRO A 4 -13.12 -5.18 -5.72
N ARG A 5 -13.30 -6.50 -5.88
CA ARG A 5 -13.77 -7.36 -4.79
C ARG A 5 -12.58 -7.78 -3.94
N ARG A 6 -12.71 -7.60 -2.63
CA ARG A 6 -11.73 -8.06 -1.65
C ARG A 6 -11.85 -9.56 -1.48
N THR A 7 -11.10 -10.30 -2.28
CA THR A 7 -11.05 -11.77 -2.24
C THR A 7 -9.90 -12.31 -1.38
N TYR A 8 -9.05 -11.44 -0.81
CA TYR A 8 -7.90 -11.86 0.00
C TYR A 8 -7.92 -11.26 1.42
N ARG A 9 -7.44 -12.06 2.39
CA ARG A 9 -7.28 -11.73 3.81
C ARG A 9 -6.24 -10.61 3.95
N ARG A 10 -6.39 -9.70 4.91
CA ARG A 10 -5.36 -8.67 5.21
C ARG A 10 -4.00 -9.37 5.33
N GLY A 11 -3.04 -8.98 4.48
CA GLY A 11 -1.71 -9.60 4.43
C GLY A 11 -0.87 -9.22 5.64
N ASP A 12 0.20 -9.97 5.89
CA ASP A 12 1.16 -9.66 6.93
C ASP A 12 1.86 -8.31 6.69
N ALA A 13 2.39 -7.73 7.76
CA ALA A 13 3.23 -6.53 7.66
C ALA A 13 4.57 -6.90 7.02
N ILE A 14 4.96 -6.15 5.99
CA ILE A 14 6.22 -6.32 5.25
C ILE A 14 7.19 -5.18 5.55
N PRO A 15 8.48 -5.48 5.80
CA PRO A 15 9.51 -4.46 5.89
C PRO A 15 9.90 -3.98 4.49
N VAL A 16 10.04 -2.66 4.35
CA VAL A 16 10.47 -2.00 3.11
C VAL A 16 11.56 -0.98 3.44
N ARG A 17 12.68 -1.04 2.71
CA ARG A 17 13.75 -0.06 2.80
C ARG A 17 13.56 0.97 1.69
N HIS A 18 13.22 2.21 2.05
CA HIS A 18 13.09 3.31 1.10
C HIS A 18 14.31 4.25 1.19
N PRO A 19 14.94 4.63 0.06
CA PRO A 19 16.17 5.42 0.09
C PRO A 19 16.02 6.81 0.72
N LEU A 20 14.83 7.42 0.64
CA LEU A 20 14.58 8.78 1.14
C LEU A 20 14.00 8.83 2.56
N VAL A 21 13.33 7.77 3.02
CA VAL A 21 12.61 7.79 4.31
C VAL A 21 12.97 6.63 5.24
N GLY A 22 13.94 5.81 4.84
CA GLY A 22 14.46 4.71 5.65
C GLY A 22 13.51 3.51 5.70
N ASP A 23 13.46 2.87 6.85
CA ASP A 23 12.66 1.66 7.05
C ASP A 23 11.17 1.97 7.22
N LEU A 24 10.34 1.21 6.51
CA LEU A 24 8.89 1.26 6.59
C LEU A 24 8.37 -0.14 6.92
N ILE A 25 7.35 -0.19 7.78
CA ILE A 25 6.55 -1.39 8.01
C ILE A 25 5.17 -1.17 7.39
N LEU A 26 4.88 -1.93 6.33
CA LEU A 26 3.69 -1.71 5.52
C LEU A 26 2.83 -2.96 5.45
N TRP A 27 1.52 -2.77 5.51
CA TRP A 27 0.51 -3.80 5.29
C TRP A 27 0.16 -3.83 3.81
N GLN A 28 0.25 -5.00 3.20
CA GLN A 28 -0.08 -5.17 1.79
C GLN A 28 -1.37 -5.99 1.64
N GLU A 29 -2.30 -5.48 0.85
CA GLU A 29 -3.53 -6.20 0.48
C GLU A 29 -3.64 -6.26 -1.04
N SER A 30 -4.05 -7.42 -1.57
CA SER A 30 -4.24 -7.65 -3.01
C SER A 30 -5.71 -7.92 -3.32
N PHE A 31 -6.23 -7.25 -4.33
CA PHE A 31 -7.61 -7.32 -4.77
C PHE A 31 -7.67 -7.75 -6.23
N SER A 32 -8.58 -8.67 -6.56
CA SER A 32 -8.85 -9.00 -7.95
C SER A 32 -9.71 -7.90 -8.58
N VAL A 33 -9.46 -7.61 -9.87
CA VAL A 33 -10.27 -6.64 -10.62
C VAL A 33 -11.31 -7.39 -11.43
N ASP A 34 -12.59 -7.25 -11.05
CA ASP A 34 -13.71 -7.99 -11.66
C ASP A 34 -13.78 -7.79 -13.19
N SER A 35 -13.56 -6.55 -13.64
CA SER A 35 -13.62 -6.20 -15.07
C SER A 35 -12.37 -6.62 -15.87
N ALA A 36 -11.33 -7.13 -15.22
CA ALA A 36 -10.06 -7.45 -15.85
C ALA A 36 -9.44 -8.72 -15.22
N PRO A 37 -9.90 -9.92 -15.61
CA PRO A 37 -9.32 -11.19 -15.16
C PRO A 37 -7.81 -11.22 -15.40
N GLY A 38 -7.06 -11.63 -14.38
CA GLY A 38 -5.58 -11.63 -14.40
C GLY A 38 -4.94 -10.33 -13.91
N GLN A 39 -5.69 -9.23 -13.78
CA GLN A 39 -5.21 -8.01 -13.12
C GLN A 39 -5.51 -8.02 -11.63
N ARG A 40 -4.63 -7.39 -10.85
CA ARG A 40 -4.79 -7.20 -9.41
C ARG A 40 -4.42 -5.78 -9.00
N LEU A 41 -5.21 -5.21 -8.11
CA LEU A 41 -4.87 -3.99 -7.40
C LEU A 41 -4.15 -4.37 -6.12
N VAL A 42 -3.00 -3.77 -5.85
CA VAL A 42 -2.25 -3.95 -4.61
C VAL A 42 -2.27 -2.64 -3.85
N THR A 43 -2.78 -2.66 -2.62
CA THR A 43 -2.74 -1.50 -1.72
C THR A 43 -1.69 -1.74 -0.65
N THR A 44 -0.89 -0.72 -0.39
CA THR A 44 0.16 -0.77 0.62
C THR A 44 -0.04 0.39 1.58
N GLN A 45 -0.16 0.09 2.88
CA GLN A 45 -0.53 1.08 3.89
C GLN A 45 0.33 0.93 5.14
N ALA A 46 0.73 2.03 5.76
CA ALA A 46 1.31 2.00 7.10
C ALA A 46 0.21 1.81 8.17
N ALA A 47 0.59 1.33 9.36
CA ALA A 47 -0.33 1.34 10.50
C ALA A 47 -0.66 2.80 10.90
N PRO A 48 -1.93 3.13 11.22
CA PRO A 48 -2.29 4.47 11.68
C PRO A 48 -1.53 4.88 12.95
N GLY A 49 -1.05 6.12 12.99
CA GLY A 49 -0.24 6.68 14.08
C GLY A 49 1.18 6.12 14.18
N SER A 50 1.61 5.28 13.24
CA SER A 50 2.96 4.71 13.26
C SER A 50 4.01 5.66 12.67
N PRO A 51 5.30 5.51 13.03
CA PRO A 51 6.38 6.24 12.37
C PRO A 51 6.41 6.02 10.84
N SER A 52 5.99 4.84 10.38
CA SER A 52 5.88 4.52 8.96
C SER A 52 4.77 5.31 8.26
N GLU A 53 3.70 5.70 8.95
CA GLU A 53 2.64 6.55 8.39
C GLU A 53 3.18 7.95 8.11
N GLU A 54 3.89 8.54 9.08
CA GLU A 54 4.51 9.86 8.91
C GLU A 54 5.57 9.84 7.80
N ALA A 55 6.41 8.80 7.76
CA ALA A 55 7.42 8.63 6.72
C ALA A 55 6.80 8.45 5.33
N LEU A 56 5.71 7.68 5.22
CA LEU A 56 4.98 7.51 3.95
C LEU A 56 4.31 8.81 3.50
N ALA A 57 3.76 9.62 4.42
CA ALA A 57 3.21 10.93 4.11
C ALA A 57 4.29 11.91 3.61
N LYS A 58 5.47 11.91 4.24
CA LYS A 58 6.64 12.69 3.78
C LYS A 58 7.06 12.30 2.37
N LEU A 59 7.13 10.99 2.10
CA LEU A 59 7.43 10.48 0.76
C LEU A 59 6.42 10.96 -0.29
N GLY A 60 5.12 10.88 0.01
CA GLY A 60 4.06 11.37 -0.88
C GLY A 60 4.12 12.87 -1.15
N ALA A 61 4.56 13.68 -0.18
CA ALA A 61 4.77 15.11 -0.38
C ALA A 61 5.93 15.41 -1.33
N MET A 62 7.01 14.61 -1.30
CA MET A 62 8.19 14.79 -2.16
C MET A 62 7.95 14.38 -3.60
N MET A 63 7.13 13.36 -3.84
CA MET A 63 6.91 12.83 -5.20
C MET A 63 5.87 13.64 -6.01
N GLY A 64 5.26 14.64 -5.40
CA GLY A 64 4.05 15.27 -5.94
C GLY A 64 2.86 14.36 -5.73
N ARG A 65 1.76 14.91 -5.19
CA ARG A 65 0.51 14.14 -5.11
C ARG A 65 0.15 13.75 -6.53
N ALA A 66 0.19 12.44 -6.84
CA ALA A 66 -0.36 11.90 -8.07
C ALA A 66 -1.85 12.26 -8.21
#